data_AF-A0A965CV66-F1
#
_entry.id   AF-A0A965CV66-F1
#
_cell.length_a   1.000
_cell.length_b   1.000
_cell.length_c   1.000
_cell.angle_alpha   90.00
_cell.angle_beta   90.00
_cell.angle_gamma   90.00
#
_symmetry.space_group_name_H-M   'P 1'
#
loop_
_entity.id
_entity.type
_entity.pdbx_description
1 polymer ?
#
loop_
_entity_poly.entity_id
_entity_poly.type
_entity_poly.pdbx_seq_one_letter_code
_entity_poly.pdbx_strand_id
1 'polypeptide(L)'
;MTQSITLPPTLGNNRRLDRWVRINGDGTVTVRSGKVEIGQGIVSAMAQVAAEELDVDYTRIRMLPVDTTQSPDEGSTSGSRSVEEGGTSMRQACAEVRDLFLQAAAQKLNASLERLEVDDGTIRLRGGNQALTYWQLAAEVDLSREATGQVKPKERSELATVGRPLPRLDIPAKLAGAAFIHDLELPGMLHGRVLRPPSYRATLQAFDAAAARALPGVVAVVQENNFIGVVAVREEQAVKALQVMAKTTRWNEKADLPDEHALPAYLLAQPTEDEVLSGQSAAAVAGEAGKRTAAEGVHFSAVYTRPYLAHASIGPSCALAWWHDGLLEVWSHSQAIFPLRAELSKILQRDKESIVVRHAEGAGCYGHNGADDAALDAVYLARAVEGRPVRLQWMREDEFGWEPFGPAMVVKLEGAIDAAGIVAHWDEQIWGNRHLTRPGRHPNPGLLAAWHADPSLTPPPAIDMPVAMGGGGHRNAVPYYDFQNERVINHAVQPTPLRVSTLRALGAHLNVFA
;
A
#
# COMPACT_ATOMS: atom_id res chain seq x y z
N MET A 1 -22.73 30.77 -16.02
CA MET A 1 -21.65 29.78 -15.97
C MET A 1 -21.77 29.06 -14.64
N THR A 2 -22.34 27.85 -14.62
CA THR A 2 -22.37 27.00 -13.42
C THR A 2 -20.93 26.60 -13.09
N GLN A 3 -20.42 27.02 -11.92
CA GLN A 3 -19.13 26.52 -11.44
C GLN A 3 -19.20 24.98 -11.39
N SER A 4 -18.29 24.32 -12.10
CA SER A 4 -18.16 22.87 -12.02
C SER A 4 -17.74 22.51 -10.60
N ILE A 5 -18.62 21.86 -9.85
CA ILE A 5 -18.28 21.37 -8.51
C ILE A 5 -17.24 20.25 -8.68
N THR A 6 -16.12 20.38 -7.96
CA THR A 6 -15.06 19.38 -7.98
C THR A 6 -15.32 18.37 -6.87
N LEU A 7 -15.58 17.11 -7.25
CA LEU A 7 -15.71 16.02 -6.29
C LEU A 7 -14.36 15.73 -5.59
N PRO A 8 -14.38 15.25 -4.35
CA PRO A 8 -13.19 14.72 -3.69
C PRO A 8 -12.49 13.65 -4.55
N PRO A 9 -11.15 13.52 -4.50
CA PRO A 9 -10.38 12.76 -5.50
C PRO A 9 -10.84 11.31 -5.73
N THR A 10 -11.04 10.53 -4.66
CA THR A 10 -11.38 9.10 -4.81
C THR A 10 -12.85 8.90 -5.20
N LEU A 11 -13.78 9.73 -4.73
CA LEU A 11 -15.17 9.74 -5.22
C LEU A 11 -15.26 10.19 -6.68
N GLY A 12 -14.45 11.16 -7.10
CA GLY A 12 -14.42 11.66 -8.47
C GLY A 12 -14.11 10.57 -9.50
N ASN A 13 -13.29 9.59 -9.13
CA ASN A 13 -12.93 8.41 -9.94
C ASN A 13 -13.87 7.21 -9.73
N ASN A 14 -14.70 7.22 -8.67
CA ASN A 14 -15.59 6.12 -8.29
C ASN A 14 -16.99 6.66 -7.96
N ARG A 15 -17.61 7.37 -8.91
CA ARG A 15 -18.78 8.22 -8.62
C ARG A 15 -20.03 7.50 -8.17
N ARG A 16 -20.15 6.20 -8.46
CA ARG A 16 -21.34 5.39 -8.18
C ARG A 16 -21.61 5.25 -6.68
N LEU A 17 -22.69 5.85 -6.18
CA LEU A 17 -23.00 5.89 -4.73
C LEU A 17 -23.19 4.48 -4.13
N ASP A 18 -23.82 3.57 -4.88
CA ASP A 18 -24.00 2.16 -4.50
C ASP A 18 -22.68 1.38 -4.30
N ARG A 19 -21.55 1.91 -4.78
CA ARG A 19 -20.21 1.39 -4.52
C ARG A 19 -19.61 1.85 -3.19
N TRP A 20 -20.18 2.86 -2.55
CA TRP A 20 -19.70 3.38 -1.27
C TRP A 20 -20.61 2.96 -0.12
N VAL A 21 -21.93 3.12 -0.30
CA VAL A 21 -22.90 2.97 0.78
C VAL A 21 -24.14 2.21 0.29
N ARG A 22 -24.71 1.39 1.16
CA ARG A 22 -26.04 0.82 1.01
C ARG A 22 -26.77 0.87 2.34
N ILE A 23 -27.99 1.39 2.32
CA ILE A 23 -28.93 1.34 3.43
C ILE A 23 -29.69 0.00 3.36
N ASN A 24 -29.71 -0.76 4.44
CA ASN A 24 -30.38 -2.06 4.50
C ASN A 24 -31.72 -1.96 5.25
N GLY A 25 -32.73 -2.74 4.82
CA GLY A 25 -34.05 -2.73 5.48
C GLY A 25 -34.05 -3.26 6.92
N ASP A 26 -32.95 -3.87 7.37
CA ASP A 26 -32.80 -4.47 8.71
C ASP A 26 -32.27 -3.50 9.78
N GLY A 27 -32.10 -2.21 9.45
CA GLY A 27 -31.58 -1.23 10.40
C GLY A 27 -30.07 -1.00 10.31
N THR A 28 -29.38 -1.60 9.34
CA THR A 28 -27.92 -1.47 9.19
C THR A 28 -27.52 -0.68 7.95
N VAL A 29 -26.29 -0.17 7.95
CA VAL A 29 -25.67 0.48 6.80
C VAL A 29 -24.45 -0.30 6.38
N THR A 30 -24.45 -0.78 5.14
CA THR A 30 -23.27 -1.38 4.52
C THR A 30 -22.39 -0.28 3.93
N VAL A 31 -21.11 -0.26 4.32
CA VAL A 31 -20.13 0.73 3.87
C VAL A 31 -18.94 0.02 3.23
N ARG A 32 -18.43 0.58 2.13
CA ARG A 32 -17.29 0.05 1.38
C ARG A 32 -16.22 1.12 1.23
N SER A 33 -14.97 0.71 1.33
CA SER A 33 -13.81 1.52 0.99
C SER A 33 -12.83 0.66 0.17
N GLY A 34 -12.04 1.30 -0.67
CA GLY A 34 -10.88 0.70 -1.35
C GLY A 34 -9.61 0.73 -0.50
N LYS A 35 -9.62 1.48 0.62
CA LYS A 35 -8.48 1.55 1.55
C LYS A 35 -8.50 0.37 2.52
N VAL A 36 -7.33 -0.23 2.71
CA VAL A 36 -7.14 -1.45 3.51
C VAL A 36 -6.50 -1.19 4.87
N GLU A 37 -6.91 -1.97 5.88
CA GLU A 37 -6.40 -1.91 7.25
C GLU A 37 -5.01 -2.53 7.36
N ILE A 38 -4.06 -1.80 7.93
CA ILE A 38 -2.67 -2.26 8.12
C ILE A 38 -2.12 -1.88 9.52
N GLY A 39 -3.00 -1.58 10.47
CA GLY A 39 -2.70 -1.24 11.85
C GLY A 39 -3.18 0.16 12.30
N GLN A 40 -3.49 1.05 11.36
CA GLN A 40 -3.86 2.45 11.66
C GLN A 40 -5.30 2.67 12.14
N GLY A 41 -6.20 1.69 12.04
CA GLY A 41 -7.60 1.81 12.47
C GLY A 41 -8.50 2.55 11.48
N ILE A 42 -8.17 2.53 10.19
CA ILE A 42 -8.95 3.23 9.16
C ILE A 42 -10.33 2.65 8.96
N VAL A 43 -10.53 1.34 9.17
CA VAL A 43 -11.85 0.72 8.98
C VAL A 43 -12.85 1.33 9.97
N SER A 44 -12.39 1.55 11.21
CA SER A 44 -13.18 2.21 12.25
C SER A 44 -13.34 3.70 11.97
N ALA A 45 -12.29 4.38 11.48
CA ALA A 45 -12.37 5.80 11.10
C ALA A 45 -13.38 6.04 9.96
N MET A 46 -13.39 5.21 8.92
CA MET A 46 -14.36 5.29 7.83
C MET A 46 -15.78 5.00 8.30
N ALA A 47 -15.95 4.03 9.21
CA ALA A 47 -17.23 3.76 9.82
C ALA A 47 -17.75 4.96 10.64
N GLN A 48 -16.88 5.64 11.41
CA GLN A 48 -17.26 6.87 12.13
C GLN A 48 -17.69 7.97 11.18
N VAL A 49 -16.91 8.17 10.10
CA VAL A 49 -17.22 9.17 9.07
C VAL A 49 -18.59 8.90 8.42
N ALA A 50 -18.87 7.65 8.07
CA ALA A 50 -20.15 7.28 7.48
C ALA A 50 -21.31 7.42 8.48
N ALA A 51 -21.13 6.96 9.73
CA ALA A 51 -22.13 7.08 10.79
C ALA A 51 -22.51 8.55 11.05
N GLU A 52 -21.50 9.40 11.18
CA GLU A 52 -21.66 10.84 11.36
C GLU A 52 -22.43 11.48 10.22
N GLU A 53 -22.02 11.25 8.97
CA GLU A 53 -22.68 11.88 7.82
C GLU A 53 -24.05 11.28 7.49
N LEU A 54 -24.37 10.08 7.97
CA LEU A 54 -25.70 9.48 7.80
C LEU A 54 -26.62 9.69 9.00
N ASP A 55 -26.16 10.33 10.08
CA ASP A 55 -26.96 10.47 11.31
C ASP A 55 -27.46 9.11 11.84
N VAL A 56 -26.57 8.11 11.83
CA VAL A 56 -26.83 6.77 12.39
C VAL A 56 -25.84 6.44 13.49
N ASP A 57 -26.25 5.60 14.44
CA ASP A 57 -25.34 5.09 15.45
C ASP A 57 -24.22 4.27 14.81
N TYR A 58 -22.99 4.43 15.32
CA TYR A 58 -21.79 3.74 14.85
C TYR A 58 -21.96 2.20 14.80
N THR A 59 -22.74 1.64 15.72
CA THR A 59 -23.01 0.19 15.80
C THR A 59 -23.92 -0.32 14.68
N ARG A 60 -24.52 0.56 13.88
CA ARG A 60 -25.28 0.19 12.66
C ARG A 60 -24.41 0.01 11.44
N ILE A 61 -23.16 0.50 11.46
CA ILE A 61 -22.26 0.40 10.32
C ILE A 61 -21.71 -1.01 10.19
N ARG A 62 -21.74 -1.54 8.96
CA ARG A 62 -21.13 -2.81 8.55
C ARG A 62 -20.14 -2.51 7.44
N MET A 63 -18.86 -2.41 7.81
CA MET A 63 -17.77 -2.29 6.84
C MET A 63 -17.59 -3.62 6.12
N LEU A 64 -17.66 -3.62 4.79
CA LEU A 64 -17.35 -4.81 4.01
C LEU A 64 -15.84 -4.99 3.85
N PRO A 65 -15.35 -6.24 3.83
CA PRO A 65 -13.98 -6.53 3.42
C PRO A 65 -13.67 -5.94 2.03
N VAL A 66 -12.45 -5.48 1.85
CA VAL A 66 -12.04 -4.82 0.60
C VAL A 66 -11.77 -5.88 -0.47
N ASP A 67 -12.47 -5.77 -1.60
CA ASP A 67 -12.22 -6.58 -2.77
C ASP A 67 -12.35 -5.76 -4.07
N THR A 68 -11.71 -6.26 -5.12
CA THR A 68 -11.62 -5.56 -6.41
C THR A 68 -12.89 -5.62 -7.28
N THR A 69 -13.97 -6.27 -6.81
CA THR A 69 -15.27 -6.39 -7.51
C THR A 69 -16.35 -5.47 -6.94
N GLN A 70 -16.28 -5.18 -5.64
CA GLN A 70 -17.32 -4.44 -4.91
C GLN A 70 -16.82 -3.12 -4.35
N SER A 71 -15.56 -3.01 -3.96
CA SER A 71 -15.01 -1.77 -3.41
C SER A 71 -14.72 -0.73 -4.50
N PRO A 72 -14.78 0.57 -4.16
CA PRO A 72 -14.25 1.61 -5.03
C PRO A 72 -12.73 1.44 -5.18
N ASP A 73 -12.18 1.71 -6.36
CA ASP A 73 -10.74 1.75 -6.57
C ASP A 73 -10.17 3.05 -6.02
N GLU A 74 -9.82 3.03 -4.74
CA GLU A 74 -9.17 4.15 -4.05
C GLU A 74 -7.63 4.09 -4.15
N GLY A 75 -7.08 3.24 -5.03
CA GLY A 75 -5.66 3.00 -5.15
C GLY A 75 -5.04 2.38 -3.89
N SER A 76 -3.83 2.81 -3.53
CA SER A 76 -3.10 2.24 -2.40
C SER A 76 -3.42 2.92 -1.05
N THR A 77 -3.38 2.15 0.04
CA THR A 77 -3.23 2.70 1.40
C THR A 77 -1.79 3.19 1.58
N SER A 78 -1.55 4.48 1.36
CA SER A 78 -0.22 5.08 1.52
C SER A 78 -0.29 6.61 1.68
N GLY A 79 0.76 7.19 2.28
CA GLY A 79 0.95 8.65 2.34
C GLY A 79 -0.13 9.40 3.13
N SER A 80 -0.75 8.77 4.13
CA SER A 80 -1.86 9.32 4.93
C SER A 80 -3.15 9.64 4.15
N ARG A 81 -3.21 9.26 2.87
CA ARG A 81 -4.34 9.55 1.98
C ARG A 81 -5.64 8.82 2.30
N SER A 82 -5.59 7.78 3.15
CA SER A 82 -6.81 7.03 3.51
C SER A 82 -7.85 7.94 4.13
N VAL A 83 -7.53 8.66 5.20
CA VAL A 83 -8.47 9.60 5.83
C VAL A 83 -8.58 10.90 5.04
N GLU A 84 -7.46 11.43 4.53
CA GLU A 84 -7.45 12.71 3.80
C GLU A 84 -8.31 12.68 2.52
N GLU A 85 -8.08 11.70 1.63
CA GLU A 85 -8.82 11.58 0.37
C GLU A 85 -10.05 10.69 0.53
N GLY A 86 -9.87 9.50 1.10
CA GLY A 86 -10.94 8.50 1.24
C GLY A 86 -11.99 8.91 2.26
N GLY A 87 -11.58 9.50 3.38
CA GLY A 87 -12.50 10.04 4.38
C GLY A 87 -13.34 11.18 3.81
N THR A 88 -12.71 12.15 3.12
CA THR A 88 -13.45 13.25 2.47
C THR A 88 -14.41 12.75 1.39
N SER A 89 -14.03 11.71 0.64
CA SER A 89 -14.89 11.06 -0.36
C SER A 89 -16.06 10.33 0.27
N MET A 90 -15.83 9.58 1.35
CA MET A 90 -16.87 8.92 2.14
C MET A 90 -17.87 9.95 2.67
N ARG A 91 -17.38 11.10 3.16
CA ARG A 91 -18.24 12.18 3.65
C ARG A 91 -19.19 12.70 2.58
N GLN A 92 -18.64 13.01 1.41
CA GLN A 92 -19.42 13.50 0.27
C GLN A 92 -20.45 12.47 -0.20
N ALA A 93 -20.05 11.20 -0.34
CA ALA A 93 -20.96 10.13 -0.74
C ALA A 93 -22.10 9.94 0.28
N CYS A 94 -21.78 9.92 1.58
CA CYS A 94 -22.77 9.79 2.65
C CYS A 94 -23.71 10.99 2.72
N ALA A 95 -23.21 12.21 2.53
CA ALA A 95 -24.05 13.41 2.50
C ALA A 95 -25.08 13.35 1.37
N GLU A 96 -24.67 12.93 0.17
CA GLU A 96 -25.59 12.73 -0.96
C GLU A 96 -26.61 11.62 -0.70
N VAL A 97 -26.19 10.51 -0.11
CA VAL A 97 -27.12 9.44 0.31
C VAL A 97 -28.13 9.99 1.33
N ARG A 98 -27.69 10.67 2.39
CA ARG A 98 -28.57 11.29 3.39
C ARG A 98 -29.62 12.19 2.73
N ASP A 99 -29.19 13.05 1.80
CA ASP A 99 -30.08 13.98 1.10
C ASP A 99 -31.12 13.25 0.24
N LEU A 100 -30.75 12.20 -0.50
CA LEU A 100 -31.70 11.39 -1.27
C LEU A 100 -32.79 10.77 -0.38
N PHE A 101 -32.43 10.29 0.82
CA PHE A 101 -33.39 9.77 1.79
C PHE A 101 -34.28 10.87 2.38
N LEU A 102 -33.71 12.05 2.67
CA LEU A 102 -34.49 13.21 3.12
C LEU A 102 -35.48 13.70 2.05
N GLN A 103 -35.09 13.72 0.78
CA GLN A 103 -35.99 14.05 -0.34
C GLN A 103 -37.15 13.06 -0.45
N ALA A 104 -36.87 11.75 -0.36
CA ALA A 104 -37.92 10.73 -0.39
C ALA A 104 -38.88 10.87 0.82
N ALA A 105 -38.35 11.16 2.01
CA ALA A 105 -39.16 11.40 3.20
C ALA A 105 -40.00 12.69 3.08
N ALA A 106 -39.41 13.78 2.60
CA ALA A 106 -40.08 15.06 2.38
C ALA A 106 -41.31 14.91 1.47
N GLN A 107 -41.17 14.14 0.39
CA GLN A 107 -42.28 13.84 -0.52
C GLN A 107 -43.41 13.07 0.17
N LYS A 108 -43.10 12.02 0.94
CA LYS A 108 -44.12 11.22 1.64
C LYS A 108 -44.79 11.95 2.79
N LEU A 109 -44.05 12.81 3.49
CA LEU A 109 -44.54 13.59 4.61
C LEU A 109 -45.17 14.92 4.17
N ASN A 110 -45.12 15.25 2.88
CA ASN A 110 -45.53 16.53 2.32
C ASN A 110 -44.94 17.72 3.10
N ALA A 111 -43.63 17.65 3.36
CA ALA A 111 -42.87 18.61 4.15
C ALA A 111 -41.69 19.17 3.35
N SER A 112 -41.17 20.33 3.76
CA SER A 112 -39.92 20.86 3.20
C SER A 112 -38.70 20.21 3.89
N LEU A 113 -37.57 20.13 3.19
CA LEU A 113 -36.35 19.48 3.68
C LEU A 113 -35.85 20.10 5.00
N GLU A 114 -35.96 21.42 5.15
CA GLU A 114 -35.47 22.18 6.31
C GLU A 114 -36.22 21.83 7.61
N ARG A 115 -37.41 21.23 7.47
CA ARG A 115 -38.22 20.79 8.61
C ARG A 115 -37.92 19.35 9.02
N LEU A 116 -37.06 18.64 8.29
CA LEU A 116 -36.69 17.27 8.61
C LEU A 116 -35.42 17.25 9.46
N GLU A 117 -35.36 16.31 10.39
CA GLU A 117 -34.17 15.97 11.16
C GLU A 117 -33.99 14.45 11.14
N VAL A 118 -32.73 14.00 11.21
CA VAL A 118 -32.39 12.58 11.27
C VAL A 118 -31.81 12.29 12.64
N ASP A 119 -32.33 11.26 13.29
CA ASP A 119 -31.86 10.74 14.57
C ASP A 119 -31.83 9.22 14.49
N ASP A 120 -30.62 8.66 14.44
CA ASP A 120 -30.35 7.23 14.29
C ASP A 120 -31.09 6.58 13.10
N GLY A 121 -31.03 7.24 11.93
CA GLY A 121 -31.74 6.83 10.71
C GLY A 121 -33.26 7.02 10.75
N THR A 122 -33.81 7.59 11.84
CA THR A 122 -35.21 8.02 11.91
C THR A 122 -35.33 9.45 11.41
N ILE A 123 -36.08 9.66 10.34
CA ILE A 123 -36.37 10.98 9.77
C ILE A 123 -37.67 11.50 10.39
N ARG A 124 -37.58 12.58 11.18
CA ARG A 124 -38.72 13.19 11.87
C ARG A 124 -39.02 14.58 11.33
N LEU A 125 -40.29 14.97 11.38
CA LEU A 125 -40.71 16.35 11.16
C LEU A 125 -40.55 17.15 12.47
N ARG A 126 -39.79 18.25 12.44
CA ARG A 126 -39.64 19.16 13.59
C ARG A 126 -41.02 19.65 14.06
N GLY A 127 -41.32 19.40 15.33
CA GLY A 127 -42.58 19.78 15.97
C GLY A 127 -43.80 18.92 15.58
N GLY A 128 -43.60 17.78 14.90
CA GLY A 128 -44.65 16.83 14.57
C GLY A 128 -44.38 15.42 15.09
N ASN A 129 -45.40 14.56 15.02
CA ASN A 129 -45.30 13.14 15.45
C ASN A 129 -45.09 12.17 14.28
N GLN A 130 -45.03 12.66 13.04
CA GLN A 130 -44.81 11.82 11.87
C GLN A 130 -43.32 11.55 11.68
N ALA A 131 -42.99 10.30 11.40
CA ALA A 131 -41.63 9.85 11.15
C ALA A 131 -41.60 8.76 10.09
N LEU A 132 -40.50 8.72 9.32
CA LEU A 132 -40.10 7.61 8.47
C LEU A 132 -38.69 7.19 8.89
N THR A 133 -38.21 6.08 8.37
CA THR A 133 -36.84 5.63 8.60
C THR A 133 -36.13 5.37 7.29
N TYR A 134 -34.81 5.47 7.30
CA TYR A 134 -33.95 5.00 6.21
C TYR A 134 -34.32 3.58 5.77
N TRP A 135 -34.58 2.70 6.72
CA TRP A 135 -34.83 1.28 6.48
C TRP A 135 -36.17 1.05 5.76
N GLN A 136 -37.20 1.84 6.08
CA GLN A 136 -38.48 1.83 5.37
C GLN A 136 -38.36 2.34 3.93
N LEU A 137 -37.46 3.29 3.69
CA LEU A 137 -37.24 3.92 2.39
C LEU A 137 -36.18 3.20 1.54
N ALA A 138 -35.48 2.21 2.10
CA ALA A 138 -34.30 1.59 1.50
C ALA A 138 -34.57 0.96 0.12
N ALA A 139 -35.77 0.42 -0.10
CA ALA A 139 -36.17 -0.16 -1.39
C ALA A 139 -36.63 0.89 -2.41
N GLU A 140 -36.95 2.11 -1.98
CA GLU A 140 -37.48 3.19 -2.81
C GLU A 140 -36.38 4.13 -3.30
N VAL A 141 -35.34 4.35 -2.48
CA VAL A 141 -34.22 5.24 -2.82
C VAL A 141 -33.18 4.48 -3.64
N ASP A 142 -33.12 4.81 -4.93
CA ASP A 142 -32.17 4.23 -5.87
C ASP A 142 -30.78 4.87 -5.75
N LEU A 143 -29.81 4.11 -5.22
CA LEU A 143 -28.40 4.52 -5.12
C LEU A 143 -27.55 4.15 -6.36
N SER A 144 -28.16 3.58 -7.41
CA SER A 144 -27.49 3.19 -8.66
C SER A 144 -27.19 4.39 -9.58
N ARG A 145 -26.72 5.49 -8.99
CA ARG A 145 -26.46 6.79 -9.64
C ARG A 145 -25.09 7.35 -9.25
N GLU A 146 -24.63 8.32 -10.02
CA GLU A 146 -23.37 9.03 -9.75
C GLU A 146 -23.57 10.14 -8.71
N ALA A 147 -22.54 10.33 -7.88
CA ALA A 147 -22.38 11.48 -7.02
C ALA A 147 -22.27 12.77 -7.84
N THR A 148 -22.97 13.79 -7.39
CA THR A 148 -23.09 15.11 -8.05
C THR A 148 -22.16 16.15 -7.45
N GLY A 149 -21.76 16.00 -6.20
CA GLY A 149 -21.02 17.01 -5.42
C GLY A 149 -21.89 18.15 -4.89
N GLN A 150 -23.19 18.17 -5.21
CA GLN A 150 -24.06 19.32 -4.93
C GLN A 150 -24.50 19.40 -3.47
N VAL A 151 -24.55 18.27 -2.78
CA VAL A 151 -24.91 18.21 -1.37
C VAL A 151 -23.68 18.50 -0.52
N LYS A 152 -23.78 19.50 0.34
CA LYS A 152 -22.70 19.87 1.24
C LYS A 152 -22.60 18.86 2.39
N PRO A 153 -21.41 18.26 2.66
CA PRO A 153 -21.18 17.49 3.88
C PRO A 153 -21.36 18.36 5.12
N LYS A 154 -21.55 17.71 6.28
CA LYS A 154 -21.71 18.43 7.56
C LYS A 154 -20.53 19.37 7.84
N GLU A 155 -20.78 20.48 8.50
CA GLU A 155 -19.72 21.34 9.00
C GLU A 155 -19.02 20.75 10.21
N ARG A 156 -17.78 21.18 10.47
CA ARG A 156 -17.01 20.70 11.63
C ARG A 156 -17.76 20.90 12.96
N SER A 157 -18.54 21.96 13.09
CA SER A 157 -19.35 22.27 14.28
C SER A 157 -20.52 21.32 14.49
N GLU A 158 -20.90 20.56 13.47
CA GLU A 158 -22.03 19.60 13.51
C GLU A 158 -21.57 18.19 13.84
N LEU A 159 -20.25 17.93 13.88
CA LEU A 159 -19.71 16.60 14.13
C LEU A 159 -19.75 16.24 15.62
N ALA A 160 -20.35 15.10 15.96
CA ALA A 160 -20.49 14.62 17.34
C ALA A 160 -19.61 13.38 17.65
N THR A 161 -19.46 12.51 16.65
CA THR A 161 -18.84 11.18 16.72
C THR A 161 -17.39 11.22 16.22
N VAL A 162 -17.13 11.89 15.09
CA VAL A 162 -15.78 11.95 14.50
C VAL A 162 -14.80 12.61 15.47
N GLY A 163 -13.67 11.93 15.72
CA GLY A 163 -12.63 12.39 16.64
C GLY A 163 -12.86 11.97 18.09
N ARG A 164 -13.92 11.21 18.39
CA ARG A 164 -14.13 10.57 19.70
C ARG A 164 -13.46 9.19 19.74
N PRO A 165 -12.97 8.76 20.92
CA PRO A 165 -12.43 7.42 21.09
C PRO A 165 -13.58 6.40 21.11
N LEU A 166 -13.77 5.68 20.00
CA LEU A 166 -14.72 4.56 19.90
C LEU A 166 -13.97 3.23 19.79
N PRO A 167 -14.57 2.11 20.26
CA PRO A 167 -13.99 0.79 20.07
C PRO A 167 -13.75 0.48 18.58
N ARG A 168 -12.53 0.02 18.29
CA ARG A 168 -12.12 -0.34 16.94
C ARG A 168 -12.77 -1.66 16.49
N LEU A 169 -13.33 -1.66 15.28
CA LEU A 169 -14.00 -2.82 14.68
C LEU A 169 -13.03 -4.00 14.44
N ASP A 170 -11.76 -3.72 14.20
CA ASP A 170 -10.75 -4.73 13.83
C ASP A 170 -10.10 -5.42 15.04
N ILE A 171 -10.17 -4.83 16.24
CA ILE A 171 -9.48 -5.35 17.43
C ILE A 171 -10.06 -6.70 17.92
N PRO A 172 -11.39 -6.89 18.06
CA PRO A 172 -11.94 -8.12 18.61
C PRO A 172 -11.45 -9.40 17.89
N ALA A 173 -11.42 -9.38 16.56
CA ALA A 173 -10.93 -10.51 15.76
C ALA A 173 -9.44 -10.80 16.03
N LYS A 174 -8.63 -9.75 16.18
CA LYS A 174 -7.18 -9.87 16.48
C LYS A 174 -6.92 -10.47 17.85
N LEU A 175 -7.77 -10.18 18.84
CA LEU A 175 -7.69 -10.77 20.17
C LEU A 175 -8.17 -12.23 20.20
N ALA A 176 -9.08 -12.60 19.28
CA ALA A 176 -9.58 -13.97 19.17
C ALA A 176 -8.62 -14.93 18.44
N GLY A 177 -7.61 -14.41 17.73
CA GLY A 177 -6.52 -15.20 17.14
C GLY A 177 -6.71 -15.68 15.69
N ALA A 178 -7.70 -15.18 14.95
CA ALA A 178 -7.94 -15.54 13.55
C ALA A 178 -8.25 -14.29 12.70
N ALA A 179 -7.32 -13.35 12.69
CA ALA A 179 -7.51 -12.04 12.03
C ALA A 179 -6.58 -11.83 10.84
N PHE A 180 -5.53 -12.64 10.71
CA PHE A 180 -4.51 -12.42 9.70
C PHE A 180 -4.65 -13.43 8.57
N ILE A 181 -4.13 -13.05 7.40
CA ILE A 181 -4.09 -13.92 6.23
C ILE A 181 -3.44 -15.29 6.51
N HIS A 182 -2.53 -15.34 7.48
CA HIS A 182 -1.86 -16.56 7.93
C HIS A 182 -2.81 -17.58 8.53
N ASP A 183 -3.92 -17.13 9.10
CA ASP A 183 -4.92 -17.92 9.82
C ASP A 183 -6.07 -18.37 8.90
N LEU A 184 -6.13 -17.88 7.66
CA LEU A 184 -7.20 -18.22 6.73
C LEU A 184 -7.12 -19.69 6.31
N GLU A 185 -8.25 -20.38 6.41
CA GLU A 185 -8.43 -21.75 5.98
C GLU A 185 -9.58 -21.83 4.96
N LEU A 186 -9.28 -22.33 3.77
CA LEU A 186 -10.27 -22.58 2.73
C LEU A 186 -10.51 -24.10 2.58
N PRO A 187 -11.73 -24.54 2.22
CA PRO A 187 -11.98 -25.96 1.97
C PRO A 187 -11.02 -26.56 0.94
N GLY A 188 -10.36 -27.65 1.31
CA GLY A 188 -9.41 -28.35 0.42
C GLY A 188 -8.10 -27.60 0.15
N MET A 189 -7.76 -26.61 0.98
CA MET A 189 -6.54 -25.80 0.85
C MET A 189 -5.26 -26.64 0.92
N LEU A 190 -4.35 -26.36 0.00
CA LEU A 190 -3.00 -26.92 -0.07
C LEU A 190 -1.98 -25.86 0.35
N HIS A 191 -0.75 -26.28 0.63
CA HIS A 191 0.33 -25.42 1.10
C HIS A 191 1.47 -25.35 0.08
N GLY A 192 1.82 -24.14 -0.31
CA GLY A 192 2.87 -23.85 -1.29
C GLY A 192 4.16 -23.33 -0.65
N ARG A 193 5.30 -23.68 -1.26
CA ARG A 193 6.62 -23.08 -0.99
C ARG A 193 7.38 -22.86 -2.31
N VAL A 194 8.16 -21.79 -2.37
CA VAL A 194 9.02 -21.47 -3.51
C VAL A 194 10.47 -21.51 -3.04
N LEU A 195 11.34 -22.18 -3.78
CA LEU A 195 12.78 -22.12 -3.54
C LEU A 195 13.34 -20.94 -4.31
N ARG A 196 13.80 -19.93 -3.57
CA ARG A 196 14.41 -18.75 -4.16
C ARG A 196 15.82 -19.04 -4.69
N PRO A 197 16.27 -18.32 -5.74
CA PRO A 197 17.68 -18.30 -6.10
C PRO A 197 18.54 -17.82 -4.90
N PRO A 198 19.83 -18.17 -4.85
CA PRO A 198 20.75 -17.71 -3.80
C PRO A 198 21.13 -16.22 -3.93
N SER A 199 21.01 -15.64 -5.12
CA SER A 199 21.23 -14.20 -5.40
C SER A 199 20.43 -13.73 -6.61
N TYR A 200 20.34 -12.41 -6.79
CA TYR A 200 19.52 -11.75 -7.82
C TYR A 200 19.86 -12.12 -9.27
N ARG A 201 21.11 -12.51 -9.55
CA ARG A 201 21.55 -12.92 -10.90
C ARG A 201 21.76 -14.42 -11.04
N ALA A 202 21.46 -15.19 -10.00
CA ALA A 202 21.60 -16.63 -10.07
C ALA A 202 20.61 -17.23 -11.08
N THR A 203 21.07 -18.18 -11.88
CA THR A 203 20.23 -18.89 -12.86
C THR A 203 20.21 -20.37 -12.54
N LEU A 204 19.04 -20.99 -12.68
CA LEU A 204 18.83 -22.39 -12.36
C LEU A 204 19.60 -23.25 -13.37
N GLN A 205 20.54 -24.06 -12.87
CA GLN A 205 21.26 -25.02 -13.70
C GLN A 205 20.52 -26.36 -13.75
N ALA A 206 20.15 -26.89 -12.58
CA ALA A 206 19.42 -28.15 -12.44
C ALA A 206 18.85 -28.29 -11.02
N PHE A 207 17.79 -29.09 -10.86
CA PHE A 207 17.37 -29.62 -9.56
C PHE A 207 16.67 -30.98 -9.73
N ASP A 208 16.58 -31.76 -8.66
CA ASP A 208 15.91 -33.07 -8.70
C ASP A 208 14.41 -32.94 -8.37
N ALA A 209 13.63 -32.61 -9.40
CA ALA A 209 12.17 -32.54 -9.28
C ALA A 209 11.53 -33.90 -8.93
N ALA A 210 12.15 -35.02 -9.32
CA ALA A 210 11.61 -36.36 -9.05
C ALA A 210 11.73 -36.71 -7.56
N ALA A 211 12.87 -36.38 -6.93
CA ALA A 211 13.05 -36.53 -5.49
C ALA A 211 12.00 -35.74 -4.69
N ALA A 212 11.69 -34.51 -5.11
CA ALA A 212 10.65 -33.71 -4.47
C ALA A 212 9.25 -34.32 -4.64
N ARG A 213 8.89 -34.75 -5.87
CA ARG A 213 7.57 -35.38 -6.15
C ARG A 213 7.36 -36.69 -5.41
N ALA A 214 8.42 -37.43 -5.11
CA ALA A 214 8.34 -38.71 -4.39
C ALA A 214 8.03 -38.53 -2.90
N LEU A 215 8.10 -37.31 -2.34
CA LEU A 215 7.86 -37.08 -0.92
C LEU A 215 6.37 -37.20 -0.56
N PRO A 216 6.04 -37.78 0.61
CA PRO A 216 4.66 -37.95 1.03
C PRO A 216 3.88 -36.63 1.09
N GLY A 217 2.73 -36.61 0.42
CA GLY A 217 1.80 -35.48 0.40
C GLY A 217 2.17 -34.34 -0.54
N VAL A 218 3.27 -34.45 -1.31
CA VAL A 218 3.53 -33.53 -2.42
C VAL A 218 2.50 -33.78 -3.52
N VAL A 219 1.83 -32.72 -3.95
CA VAL A 219 0.77 -32.73 -4.96
C VAL A 219 1.31 -32.24 -6.31
N ALA A 220 2.16 -31.21 -6.30
CA ALA A 220 2.76 -30.66 -7.50
C ALA A 220 4.16 -30.10 -7.22
N VAL A 221 5.02 -30.14 -8.24
CA VAL A 221 6.30 -29.42 -8.29
C VAL A 221 6.28 -28.60 -9.57
N VAL A 222 6.45 -27.29 -9.42
CA VAL A 222 6.35 -26.28 -10.49
C VAL A 222 7.75 -25.80 -10.85
N GLN A 223 8.02 -25.67 -12.14
CA GLN A 223 9.26 -25.10 -12.67
C GLN A 223 8.93 -24.22 -13.89
N GLU A 224 9.34 -22.95 -13.83
CA GLU A 224 9.31 -21.98 -14.93
C GLU A 224 10.62 -21.21 -14.93
N ASN A 225 11.56 -21.58 -15.81
CA ASN A 225 12.92 -21.03 -15.81
C ASN A 225 13.56 -21.07 -14.40
N ASN A 226 13.79 -19.93 -13.76
CA ASN A 226 14.38 -19.83 -12.42
C ASN A 226 13.34 -19.94 -11.30
N PHE A 227 12.04 -19.91 -11.60
CA PHE A 227 10.99 -20.11 -10.62
C PHE A 227 10.80 -21.60 -10.37
N ILE A 228 11.06 -22.05 -9.15
CA ILE A 228 10.81 -23.43 -8.74
C ILE A 228 10.06 -23.46 -7.40
N GLY A 229 9.04 -24.30 -7.32
CA GLY A 229 8.26 -24.43 -6.10
C GLY A 229 7.52 -25.75 -5.99
N VAL A 230 6.89 -25.96 -4.84
CA VAL A 230 6.20 -27.19 -4.47
C VAL A 230 4.87 -26.88 -3.80
N VAL A 231 3.88 -27.74 -4.05
CA VAL A 231 2.57 -27.73 -3.40
C VAL A 231 2.37 -29.06 -2.69
N ALA A 232 1.96 -29.03 -1.44
CA ALA A 232 1.69 -30.22 -0.63
C ALA A 232 0.36 -30.12 0.14
N VAL A 233 -0.12 -31.26 0.62
CA VAL A 233 -1.38 -31.35 1.39
C VAL A 233 -1.27 -30.63 2.73
N ARG A 234 -0.12 -30.68 3.40
CA ARG A 234 0.13 -30.00 4.68
C ARG A 234 1.37 -29.13 4.63
N GLU A 235 1.40 -28.11 5.48
CA GLU A 235 2.48 -27.13 5.51
C GLU A 235 3.85 -27.75 5.78
N GLU A 236 3.96 -28.64 6.76
CA GLU A 236 5.23 -29.26 7.10
C GLU A 236 5.74 -30.21 6.01
N GLN A 237 4.86 -30.71 5.14
CA GLN A 237 5.25 -31.49 3.96
C GLN A 237 5.84 -30.58 2.87
N ALA A 238 5.24 -29.42 2.63
CA ALA A 238 5.78 -28.43 1.69
C ALA A 238 7.16 -27.91 2.15
N VAL A 239 7.34 -27.67 3.45
CA VAL A 239 8.65 -27.28 4.03
C VAL A 239 9.70 -28.38 3.84
N LYS A 240 9.36 -29.64 4.12
CA LYS A 240 10.28 -30.77 3.89
C LYS A 240 10.66 -30.92 2.42
N ALA A 241 9.69 -30.75 1.51
CA ALA A 241 9.95 -30.80 0.08
C ALA A 241 10.84 -29.65 -0.39
N LEU A 242 10.63 -28.44 0.12
CA LEU A 242 11.50 -27.29 -0.12
C LEU A 242 12.95 -27.58 0.29
N GLN A 243 13.16 -28.19 1.45
CA GLN A 243 14.50 -28.56 1.94
C GLN A 243 15.19 -29.61 1.03
N VAL A 244 14.44 -30.57 0.49
CA VAL A 244 14.97 -31.55 -0.47
C VAL A 244 15.31 -30.88 -1.81
N MET A 245 14.44 -29.99 -2.30
CA MET A 245 14.74 -29.18 -3.48
C MET A 245 16.03 -28.37 -3.26
N ALA A 246 16.17 -27.68 -2.12
CA ALA A 246 17.35 -26.87 -1.82
C ALA A 246 18.66 -27.68 -1.87
N LYS A 247 18.67 -28.91 -1.34
CA LYS A 247 19.86 -29.79 -1.33
C LYS A 247 20.24 -30.31 -2.71
N THR A 248 19.29 -30.38 -3.63
CA THR A 248 19.49 -30.97 -4.97
C THR A 248 19.62 -29.92 -6.07
N THR A 249 19.32 -28.67 -5.76
CA THR A 249 19.38 -27.56 -6.71
C THR A 249 20.82 -27.07 -6.90
N ARG A 250 21.20 -26.86 -8.16
CA ARG A 250 22.42 -26.16 -8.55
C ARG A 250 22.08 -24.89 -9.29
N TRP A 251 22.76 -23.82 -8.93
CA TRP A 251 22.64 -22.49 -9.50
C TRP A 251 23.97 -22.08 -10.14
N ASN A 252 23.89 -21.38 -11.26
CA ASN A 252 25.02 -20.59 -11.75
C ASN A 252 24.96 -19.23 -11.06
N GLU A 253 25.99 -18.86 -10.31
CA GLU A 253 26.02 -17.66 -9.50
C GLU A 253 27.37 -16.94 -9.64
N LYS A 254 27.35 -15.61 -9.45
CA LYS A 254 28.54 -14.77 -9.30
C LYS A 254 28.33 -13.82 -8.14
N ALA A 255 29.38 -13.53 -7.38
CA ALA A 255 29.34 -12.45 -6.40
C ALA A 255 29.24 -11.11 -7.12
N ASP A 256 28.17 -10.35 -6.88
CA ASP A 256 27.91 -9.06 -7.52
C ASP A 256 27.31 -7.99 -6.58
N LEU A 257 27.14 -8.32 -5.30
CA LEU A 257 26.72 -7.38 -4.27
C LEU A 257 27.92 -6.56 -3.74
N PRO A 258 27.70 -5.30 -3.33
CA PRO A 258 28.74 -4.52 -2.65
C PRO A 258 29.09 -5.11 -1.29
N ASP A 259 30.29 -4.80 -0.79
CA ASP A 259 30.69 -5.10 0.58
C ASP A 259 29.81 -4.32 1.57
N GLU A 260 29.12 -5.06 2.45
CA GLU A 260 28.21 -4.51 3.45
C GLU A 260 28.89 -3.55 4.43
N HIS A 261 30.19 -3.71 4.68
CA HIS A 261 30.97 -2.84 5.56
C HIS A 261 31.51 -1.59 4.85
N ALA A 262 31.43 -1.53 3.52
CA ALA A 262 31.90 -0.41 2.71
C ALA A 262 30.75 0.31 1.96
N LEU A 263 29.50 0.07 2.36
CA LEU A 263 28.31 0.59 1.68
C LEU A 263 28.30 2.13 1.50
N PRO A 264 28.72 2.95 2.48
CA PRO A 264 28.78 4.40 2.28
C PRO A 264 29.75 4.81 1.16
N ALA A 265 30.94 4.19 1.11
CA ALA A 265 31.93 4.44 0.07
C ALA A 265 31.43 3.96 -1.30
N TYR A 266 30.74 2.81 -1.34
CA TYR A 266 30.11 2.31 -2.55
C TYR A 266 29.09 3.32 -3.11
N LEU A 267 28.16 3.81 -2.28
CA LEU A 267 27.11 4.76 -2.69
C LEU A 267 27.69 6.07 -3.23
N LEU A 268 28.70 6.62 -2.56
CA LEU A 268 29.38 7.85 -2.96
C LEU A 268 30.15 7.73 -4.28
N ALA A 269 30.51 6.51 -4.69
CA ALA A 269 31.28 6.24 -5.91
C ALA A 269 30.39 5.91 -7.12
N GLN A 270 29.08 5.75 -6.94
CA GLN A 270 28.16 5.39 -8.02
C GLN A 270 27.75 6.59 -8.88
N PRO A 271 27.34 6.36 -10.15
CA PRO A 271 26.70 7.41 -10.94
C PRO A 271 25.38 7.85 -10.32
N THR A 272 25.14 9.16 -10.34
CA THR A 272 23.96 9.80 -9.74
C THR A 272 23.21 10.66 -10.75
N GLU A 273 21.93 10.86 -10.49
CA GLU A 273 21.14 11.94 -11.08
C GLU A 273 20.87 12.97 -9.99
N ASP A 274 21.38 14.17 -10.20
CA ASP A 274 21.39 15.21 -9.17
C ASP A 274 20.12 16.06 -9.23
N GLU A 275 19.42 16.12 -8.11
CA GLU A 275 18.20 16.89 -7.88
C GLU A 275 18.53 18.03 -6.91
N VAL A 276 18.53 19.28 -7.40
CA VAL A 276 18.72 20.46 -6.55
C VAL A 276 17.39 20.83 -5.93
N LEU A 277 17.28 20.71 -4.61
CA LEU A 277 16.02 20.85 -3.87
C LEU A 277 15.85 22.23 -3.26
N SER A 278 16.96 22.81 -2.78
CA SER A 278 17.05 24.20 -2.35
C SER A 278 18.44 24.77 -2.61
N GLY A 279 18.52 26.10 -2.73
CA GLY A 279 19.70 26.83 -3.17
C GLY A 279 19.91 26.80 -4.69
N GLN A 280 20.89 27.57 -5.18
CA GLN A 280 21.23 27.60 -6.61
C GLN A 280 22.01 26.36 -7.05
N SER A 281 21.76 25.89 -8.27
CA SER A 281 22.41 24.70 -8.84
C SER A 281 23.93 24.87 -9.00
N ALA A 282 24.67 23.76 -8.97
CA ALA A 282 26.11 23.75 -9.18
C ALA A 282 26.55 24.45 -10.50
N ALA A 283 25.69 24.47 -11.53
CA ALA A 283 25.96 25.14 -12.80
C ALA A 283 25.88 26.68 -12.74
N ALA A 284 25.03 27.25 -11.86
CA ALA A 284 25.02 28.69 -11.61
C ALA A 284 26.29 29.14 -10.87
N VAL A 285 26.88 28.24 -10.08
CA VAL A 285 28.07 28.49 -9.24
C VAL A 285 29.36 28.27 -10.02
N ALA A 286 29.37 27.45 -11.09
CA ALA A 286 30.56 27.27 -11.93
C ALA A 286 30.93 28.54 -12.73
N GLY A 287 29.98 29.45 -12.97
CA GLY A 287 30.25 30.81 -13.47
C GLY A 287 30.83 31.76 -12.40
N GLU A 288 30.66 31.42 -11.14
CA GLU A 288 31.20 32.11 -9.96
C GLU A 288 32.10 31.15 -9.17
N ALA A 289 33.28 30.85 -9.71
CA ALA A 289 34.39 30.27 -8.96
C ALA A 289 34.93 31.24 -7.87
N GLY A 290 34.05 31.91 -7.13
CA GLY A 290 34.36 33.04 -6.28
C GLY A 290 33.50 33.02 -5.02
N LYS A 291 33.95 32.27 -4.00
CA LYS A 291 33.64 32.53 -2.59
C LYS A 291 32.15 32.68 -2.27
N ARG A 292 31.46 31.55 -2.06
CA ARG A 292 30.54 31.53 -0.90
C ARG A 292 31.45 31.71 0.30
N THR A 293 31.57 32.95 0.77
CA THR A 293 32.43 33.29 1.90
C THR A 293 32.09 32.33 3.02
N ALA A 294 33.07 31.57 3.51
CA ALA A 294 32.93 30.84 4.76
C ALA A 294 32.32 31.83 5.74
N ALA A 295 31.07 31.61 6.16
CA ALA A 295 30.42 32.51 7.09
C ALA A 295 31.37 32.67 8.29
N GLU A 296 31.61 33.90 8.73
CA GLU A 296 32.35 34.13 9.96
C GLU A 296 31.60 33.41 11.08
N GLY A 297 32.27 32.49 11.79
CA GLY A 297 31.55 31.59 12.67
C GLY A 297 32.28 30.30 12.99
N VAL A 298 31.62 29.45 13.79
CA VAL A 298 32.08 28.09 14.09
C VAL A 298 31.48 27.14 13.05
N HIS A 299 32.35 26.37 12.39
CA HIS A 299 31.98 25.43 11.32
C HIS A 299 31.85 24.00 11.86
N PHE A 300 30.87 23.28 11.35
CA PHE A 300 30.59 21.89 11.68
C PHE A 300 30.50 21.08 10.39
N SER A 301 30.95 19.83 10.45
CA SER A 301 30.76 18.85 9.38
C SER A 301 30.48 17.49 9.99
N ALA A 302 29.54 16.76 9.40
CA ALA A 302 29.17 15.42 9.82
C ALA A 302 28.75 14.56 8.62
N VAL A 303 28.93 13.24 8.76
CA VAL A 303 28.46 12.25 7.81
C VAL A 303 27.58 11.25 8.54
N TYR A 304 26.36 11.08 8.05
CA TYR A 304 25.37 10.16 8.59
C TYR A 304 25.07 9.09 7.55
N THR A 305 24.81 7.87 8.01
CA THR A 305 24.58 6.73 7.12
C THR A 305 23.41 5.89 7.59
N ARG A 306 22.77 5.23 6.64
CA ARG A 306 21.69 4.28 6.88
C ARG A 306 21.91 3.06 5.98
N PRO A 307 21.91 1.84 6.52
CA PRO A 307 22.02 0.63 5.70
C PRO A 307 20.68 0.33 4.99
N TYR A 308 20.67 -0.68 4.13
CA TYR A 308 19.41 -1.26 3.67
C TYR A 308 18.65 -1.82 4.87
N LEU A 309 17.34 -1.53 4.95
CA LEU A 309 16.50 -1.95 6.06
C LEU A 309 15.34 -2.81 5.56
N ALA A 310 15.23 -4.01 6.12
CA ALA A 310 14.08 -4.88 5.96
C ALA A 310 12.84 -4.29 6.64
N HIS A 311 11.65 -4.59 6.13
CA HIS A 311 10.39 -4.26 6.81
C HIS A 311 10.19 -5.16 8.03
N ALA A 312 10.69 -6.40 7.96
CA ALA A 312 10.77 -7.33 9.07
C ALA A 312 9.44 -7.51 9.82
N SER A 313 8.35 -7.67 9.07
CA SER A 313 7.01 -7.91 9.64
C SER A 313 7.00 -9.17 10.52
N ILE A 314 6.16 -9.19 11.56
CA ILE A 314 6.14 -10.30 12.54
C ILE A 314 5.80 -11.61 11.82
N GLY A 315 4.78 -11.60 10.97
CA GLY A 315 4.49 -12.69 10.05
C GLY A 315 5.18 -12.46 8.70
N PRO A 316 5.83 -13.48 8.11
CA PRO A 316 6.35 -13.41 6.74
C PRO A 316 5.25 -13.17 5.70
N SER A 317 5.61 -12.73 4.51
CA SER A 317 4.67 -12.51 3.42
C SER A 317 3.90 -13.80 3.07
N CYS A 318 2.58 -13.67 2.96
CA CYS A 318 1.66 -14.79 2.72
C CYS A 318 0.58 -14.38 1.72
N ALA A 319 0.11 -15.33 0.91
CA ALA A 319 -1.01 -15.14 0.00
C ALA A 319 -1.74 -16.46 -0.23
N LEU A 320 -3.03 -16.38 -0.59
CA LEU A 320 -3.78 -17.53 -1.09
C LEU A 320 -4.17 -17.25 -2.53
N ALA A 321 -4.10 -18.27 -3.38
CA ALA A 321 -4.62 -18.19 -4.75
C ALA A 321 -5.48 -19.42 -5.07
N TRP A 322 -6.54 -19.21 -5.83
CA TRP A 322 -7.47 -20.26 -6.24
C TRP A 322 -7.90 -20.04 -7.68
N TRP A 323 -7.52 -20.98 -8.54
CA TRP A 323 -8.02 -21.06 -9.90
C TRP A 323 -9.23 -22.00 -9.92
N HIS A 324 -10.38 -21.50 -10.36
CA HIS A 324 -11.59 -22.31 -10.54
C HIS A 324 -12.55 -21.62 -11.52
N ASP A 325 -13.30 -22.40 -12.29
CA ASP A 325 -14.39 -21.90 -13.16
C ASP A 325 -13.97 -20.75 -14.11
N GLY A 326 -12.71 -20.75 -14.56
CA GLY A 326 -12.14 -19.67 -15.39
C GLY A 326 -11.81 -18.37 -14.66
N LEU A 327 -12.01 -18.33 -13.34
CA LEU A 327 -11.67 -17.23 -12.43
C LEU A 327 -10.37 -17.51 -11.65
N LEU A 328 -9.67 -16.43 -11.33
CA LEU A 328 -8.56 -16.41 -10.38
C LEU A 328 -8.96 -15.57 -9.16
N GLU A 329 -9.12 -16.20 -8.01
CA GLU A 329 -9.27 -15.51 -6.73
C GLU A 329 -7.95 -15.48 -5.97
N VAL A 330 -7.57 -14.31 -5.45
CA VAL A 330 -6.32 -14.09 -4.71
C VAL A 330 -6.62 -13.34 -3.41
N TRP A 331 -6.18 -13.89 -2.28
CA TRP A 331 -6.14 -13.18 -1.01
C TRP A 331 -4.72 -12.69 -0.77
N SER A 332 -4.56 -11.41 -0.46
CA SER A 332 -3.25 -10.80 -0.18
C SER A 332 -3.38 -9.74 0.91
N HIS A 333 -2.31 -9.56 1.68
CA HIS A 333 -2.16 -8.44 2.61
C HIS A 333 -1.59 -7.17 1.98
N SER A 334 -1.52 -7.13 0.64
CA SER A 334 -1.08 -5.96 -0.11
C SER A 334 -1.88 -4.70 0.26
N GLN A 335 -1.16 -3.57 0.33
CA GLN A 335 -1.74 -2.22 0.46
C GLN A 335 -2.42 -1.71 -0.82
N ALA A 336 -2.24 -2.42 -1.93
CA ALA A 336 -2.54 -1.93 -3.27
C ALA A 336 -3.19 -3.04 -4.12
N ILE A 337 -4.29 -3.63 -3.65
CA ILE A 337 -4.92 -4.78 -4.31
C ILE A 337 -5.41 -4.48 -5.74
N PHE A 338 -5.79 -3.24 -6.05
CA PHE A 338 -6.20 -2.83 -7.41
C PHE A 338 -5.00 -2.76 -8.37
N PRO A 339 -3.88 -2.07 -8.03
CA PRO A 339 -2.62 -2.21 -8.76
C PRO A 339 -2.12 -3.65 -8.88
N LEU A 340 -2.21 -4.46 -7.81
CA LEU A 340 -1.86 -5.87 -7.86
C LEU A 340 -2.69 -6.63 -8.89
N ARG A 341 -4.02 -6.45 -8.91
CA ARG A 341 -4.89 -7.05 -9.94
C ARG A 341 -4.47 -6.65 -11.35
N ALA A 342 -4.16 -5.37 -11.56
CA ALA A 342 -3.71 -4.89 -12.86
C ALA A 342 -2.37 -5.55 -13.28
N GLU A 343 -1.47 -5.73 -12.32
CA GLU A 343 -0.19 -6.39 -12.56
C GLU A 343 -0.35 -7.88 -12.87
N LEU A 344 -1.22 -8.59 -12.13
CA LEU A 344 -1.56 -9.99 -12.41
C LEU A 344 -2.19 -10.14 -13.79
N SER A 345 -3.14 -9.27 -14.15
CA SER A 345 -3.75 -9.24 -15.49
C SER A 345 -2.70 -9.07 -16.59
N LYS A 346 -1.73 -8.15 -16.41
CA LYS A 346 -0.62 -7.93 -17.33
C LYS A 346 0.28 -9.15 -17.48
N ILE A 347 0.70 -9.76 -16.36
CA ILE A 347 1.62 -10.91 -16.33
C ILE A 347 0.98 -12.15 -16.92
N LEU A 348 -0.27 -12.41 -16.55
CA LEU A 348 -1.01 -13.61 -16.97
C LEU A 348 -1.65 -13.44 -18.36
N GLN A 349 -1.62 -12.24 -18.92
CA GLN A 349 -2.32 -11.87 -20.17
C GLN A 349 -3.81 -12.24 -20.12
N ARG A 350 -4.49 -11.83 -19.03
CA ARG A 350 -5.91 -12.10 -18.79
C ARG A 350 -6.68 -10.83 -18.51
N ASP A 351 -7.98 -10.85 -18.82
CA ASP A 351 -8.90 -9.77 -18.49
C ASP A 351 -8.99 -9.57 -16.97
N LYS A 352 -9.05 -8.31 -16.53
CA LYS A 352 -9.10 -7.94 -15.11
C LYS A 352 -10.34 -8.51 -14.43
N GLU A 353 -11.43 -8.66 -15.18
CA GLU A 353 -12.72 -9.18 -14.74
C GLU A 353 -12.63 -10.67 -14.38
N SER A 354 -11.65 -11.40 -14.94
CA SER A 354 -11.37 -12.79 -14.59
C SER A 354 -10.49 -12.96 -13.34
N ILE A 355 -10.07 -11.85 -12.72
CA ILE A 355 -9.17 -11.84 -11.55
C ILE A 355 -9.82 -11.05 -10.41
N VAL A 356 -10.02 -11.71 -9.28
CA VAL A 356 -10.51 -11.09 -8.05
C VAL A 356 -9.39 -11.10 -7.03
N VAL A 357 -8.92 -9.90 -6.65
CA VAL A 357 -8.03 -9.74 -5.50
C VAL A 357 -8.86 -9.27 -4.31
N ARG A 358 -8.70 -9.96 -3.17
CA ARG A 358 -9.33 -9.69 -1.88
C ARG A 358 -8.24 -9.33 -0.88
N HIS A 359 -8.46 -8.26 -0.12
CA HIS A 359 -7.56 -7.94 0.96
C HIS A 359 -7.84 -8.81 2.18
N ALA A 360 -6.79 -9.31 2.82
CA ALA A 360 -6.84 -9.89 4.16
C ALA A 360 -5.72 -9.25 4.99
N GLU A 361 -5.95 -9.00 6.27
CA GLU A 361 -4.97 -8.26 7.08
C GLU A 361 -3.66 -9.04 7.24
N GLY A 362 -2.53 -8.34 7.16
CA GLY A 362 -1.19 -8.90 7.37
C GLY A 362 -0.65 -8.57 8.76
N ALA A 363 0.30 -9.38 9.23
CA ALA A 363 0.98 -9.18 10.52
C ALA A 363 2.11 -8.12 10.46
N GLY A 364 1.80 -6.96 9.86
CA GLY A 364 2.73 -5.86 9.59
C GLY A 364 2.92 -5.61 8.09
N CYS A 365 3.30 -4.37 7.75
CA CYS A 365 3.74 -4.03 6.40
C CYS A 365 4.85 -2.97 6.37
N TYR A 366 4.73 -1.91 7.19
CA TYR A 366 5.71 -0.84 7.35
C TYR A 366 6.16 -0.15 6.06
N GLY A 367 5.42 -0.29 4.96
CA GLY A 367 5.90 0.05 3.63
C GLY A 367 5.56 -1.05 2.63
N HIS A 368 6.23 -1.11 1.48
CA HIS A 368 6.04 -2.14 0.47
C HIS A 368 6.91 -3.35 0.83
N ASN A 369 6.40 -4.29 1.63
CA ASN A 369 7.04 -5.58 1.86
C ASN A 369 6.70 -6.57 0.73
N GLY A 370 7.03 -7.86 0.90
CA GLY A 370 6.84 -8.92 -0.11
C GLY A 370 5.39 -9.36 -0.40
N ALA A 371 4.36 -8.63 0.05
CA ALA A 371 2.95 -9.03 -0.07
C ALA A 371 2.50 -9.29 -1.51
N ASP A 372 2.89 -8.41 -2.43
CA ASP A 372 2.53 -8.48 -3.84
C ASP A 372 3.30 -9.61 -4.56
N ASP A 373 4.55 -9.85 -4.16
CA ASP A 373 5.38 -10.93 -4.70
C ASP A 373 4.84 -12.30 -4.26
N ALA A 374 4.48 -12.46 -2.98
CA ALA A 374 3.85 -13.66 -2.45
C ALA A 374 2.52 -13.97 -3.15
N ALA A 375 1.76 -12.95 -3.56
CA ALA A 375 0.54 -13.16 -4.33
C ALA A 375 0.82 -13.83 -5.67
N LEU A 376 1.82 -13.38 -6.43
CA LEU A 376 2.14 -14.01 -7.72
C LEU A 376 2.73 -15.42 -7.56
N ASP A 377 3.58 -15.63 -6.54
CA ASP A 377 4.07 -16.98 -6.21
C ASP A 377 2.90 -17.95 -5.96
N ALA A 378 1.91 -17.53 -5.16
CA ALA A 378 0.72 -18.34 -4.88
C ALA A 378 -0.06 -18.63 -6.16
N VAL A 379 -0.22 -17.63 -7.03
CA VAL A 379 -0.92 -17.75 -8.32
C VAL A 379 -0.25 -18.80 -9.22
N TYR A 380 1.08 -18.78 -9.36
CA TYR A 380 1.81 -19.76 -10.17
C TYR A 380 1.72 -21.17 -9.60
N LEU A 381 1.80 -21.33 -8.28
CA LEU A 381 1.63 -22.64 -7.64
C LEU A 381 0.19 -23.17 -7.77
N ALA A 382 -0.81 -22.33 -7.53
CA ALA A 382 -2.23 -22.70 -7.62
C ALA A 382 -2.61 -23.12 -9.05
N ARG A 383 -1.97 -22.56 -10.08
CA ARG A 383 -2.21 -22.93 -11.48
C ARG A 383 -1.92 -24.41 -11.76
N ALA A 384 -0.98 -25.02 -11.03
CA ALA A 384 -0.64 -26.43 -11.20
C ALA A 384 -1.65 -27.39 -10.53
N VAL A 385 -2.60 -26.87 -9.75
CA VAL A 385 -3.57 -27.65 -8.96
C VAL A 385 -4.96 -27.04 -9.04
N GLU A 386 -5.37 -26.61 -10.23
CA GLU A 386 -6.66 -25.99 -10.51
C GLU A 386 -7.83 -26.73 -9.83
N GLY A 387 -8.77 -25.96 -9.30
CA GLY A 387 -9.87 -26.44 -8.48
C GLY A 387 -9.58 -26.48 -6.97
N ARG A 388 -8.31 -26.37 -6.54
CA ARG A 388 -7.95 -26.31 -5.11
C ARG A 388 -7.21 -25.01 -4.76
N PRO A 389 -7.54 -24.35 -3.63
CA PRO A 389 -6.81 -23.17 -3.19
C PRO A 389 -5.40 -23.55 -2.69
N VAL A 390 -4.41 -22.68 -2.92
CA VAL A 390 -3.05 -22.82 -2.41
C VAL A 390 -2.72 -21.63 -1.51
N ARG A 391 -2.36 -21.91 -0.26
CA ARG A 391 -1.74 -20.95 0.66
C ARG A 391 -0.23 -21.01 0.52
N LEU A 392 0.35 -19.93 0.03
CA LEU A 392 1.80 -19.73 0.02
C LEU A 392 2.19 -18.81 1.17
N GLN A 393 3.18 -19.24 1.94
CA GLN A 393 3.84 -18.42 2.94
C GLN A 393 5.35 -18.49 2.71
N TRP A 394 6.00 -17.33 2.68
CA TRP A 394 7.45 -17.21 2.64
C TRP A 394 8.08 -17.73 3.94
N MET A 395 9.28 -18.30 3.84
CA MET A 395 10.10 -18.55 5.02
C MET A 395 10.74 -17.22 5.48
N ARG A 396 11.24 -17.15 6.72
CA ARG A 396 11.78 -15.88 7.25
C ARG A 396 13.03 -15.45 6.48
N GLU A 397 13.85 -16.41 6.10
CA GLU A 397 15.01 -16.24 5.24
C GLU A 397 14.64 -15.72 3.84
N ASP A 398 13.48 -16.10 3.30
CA ASP A 398 12.99 -15.57 2.02
C ASP A 398 12.61 -14.09 2.19
N GLU A 399 11.95 -13.71 3.29
CA GLU A 399 11.61 -12.31 3.57
C GLU A 399 12.88 -11.46 3.60
N PHE A 400 13.88 -11.87 4.39
CA PHE A 400 15.15 -11.12 4.50
C PHE A 400 16.06 -11.22 3.29
N GLY A 401 15.84 -12.15 2.36
CA GLY A 401 16.62 -12.26 1.13
C GLY A 401 15.99 -11.50 -0.05
N TRP A 402 14.65 -11.46 -0.11
CA TRP A 402 13.94 -11.17 -1.35
C TRP A 402 12.80 -10.15 -1.24
N GLU A 403 12.40 -9.72 -0.03
CA GLU A 403 11.56 -8.53 0.07
C GLU A 403 12.32 -7.31 -0.48
N PRO A 404 11.63 -6.32 -1.06
CA PRO A 404 12.31 -5.08 -1.39
C PRO A 404 12.65 -4.31 -0.10
N PHE A 405 13.87 -3.78 0.01
CA PHE A 405 14.36 -3.10 1.19
C PHE A 405 14.07 -1.59 1.17
N GLY A 406 14.03 -0.96 2.34
CA GLY A 406 14.26 0.49 2.42
C GLY A 406 15.69 0.82 1.95
N PRO A 407 15.89 1.74 0.99
CA PRO A 407 17.22 2.09 0.46
C PRO A 407 18.27 2.44 1.51
N ALA A 408 19.51 2.06 1.27
CA ALA A 408 20.65 2.62 1.99
C ALA A 408 20.91 4.07 1.56
N MET A 409 21.45 4.87 2.47
CA MET A 409 21.66 6.30 2.26
C MET A 409 22.93 6.81 2.98
N VAL A 410 23.51 7.88 2.44
CA VAL A 410 24.56 8.70 3.05
C VAL A 410 24.12 10.16 3.00
N VAL A 411 24.19 10.87 4.12
CA VAL A 411 24.02 12.32 4.19
C VAL A 411 25.33 12.94 4.62
N LYS A 412 25.85 13.88 3.82
CA LYS A 412 26.96 14.75 4.23
C LYS A 412 26.39 16.13 4.53
N LEU A 413 26.72 16.65 5.69
CA LEU A 413 26.21 17.91 6.19
C LEU A 413 27.37 18.82 6.57
N GLU A 414 27.32 20.05 6.10
CA GLU A 414 28.22 21.13 6.51
C GLU A 414 27.37 22.34 6.96
N GLY A 415 27.77 23.00 8.03
CA GLY A 415 27.04 24.16 8.52
C GLY A 415 27.91 25.10 9.34
N ALA A 416 27.45 26.33 9.52
CA ALA A 416 28.14 27.33 10.33
C ALA A 416 27.16 28.12 11.20
N ILE A 417 27.57 28.43 12.43
CA ILE A 417 26.86 29.36 13.32
C ILE A 417 27.65 30.66 13.45
N ASP A 418 26.96 31.79 13.40
CA ASP A 418 27.56 33.10 13.60
C ASP A 418 27.84 33.39 15.10
N ALA A 419 28.40 34.57 15.39
CA ALA A 419 28.70 35.00 16.76
C ALA A 419 27.45 35.19 17.65
N ALA A 420 26.25 35.28 17.06
CA ALA A 420 24.98 35.37 17.78
C ALA A 420 24.35 33.99 18.02
N GLY A 421 24.96 32.90 17.52
CA GLY A 421 24.45 31.54 17.63
C GLY A 421 23.35 31.22 16.60
N ILE A 422 23.24 32.01 15.53
CA ILE A 422 22.29 31.77 14.43
C ILE A 422 22.97 30.96 13.34
N VAL A 423 22.25 30.01 12.74
CA VAL A 423 22.75 29.23 11.61
C VAL A 423 22.89 30.14 10.39
N ALA A 424 24.14 30.39 9.98
CA ALA A 424 24.50 31.27 8.88
C ALA A 424 24.74 30.51 7.57
N HIS A 425 24.98 29.20 7.64
CA HIS A 425 25.18 28.35 6.47
C HIS A 425 24.68 26.93 6.71
N TRP A 426 24.05 26.34 5.70
CA TRP A 426 23.61 24.95 5.65
C TRP A 426 23.88 24.33 4.27
N ASP A 427 24.64 23.24 4.23
CA ASP A 427 24.89 22.45 3.03
C ASP A 427 24.58 20.98 3.33
N GLU A 428 23.58 20.45 2.66
CA GLU A 428 23.18 19.05 2.79
C GLU A 428 23.24 18.36 1.43
N GLN A 429 23.97 17.24 1.39
CA GLN A 429 24.09 16.41 0.21
C GLN A 429 23.73 14.97 0.56
N ILE A 430 22.80 14.39 -0.20
CA ILE A 430 22.20 13.09 0.07
C ILE A 430 22.57 12.13 -1.06
N TRP A 431 23.06 10.94 -0.75
CA TRP A 431 23.24 9.85 -1.70
C TRP A 431 22.41 8.65 -1.30
N GLY A 432 21.60 8.13 -2.21
CA GLY A 432 20.82 6.92 -1.98
C GLY A 432 20.06 6.48 -3.21
N ASN A 433 19.61 5.22 -3.23
CA ASN A 433 18.71 4.77 -4.28
C ASN A 433 17.33 5.41 -4.09
N ARG A 434 16.58 5.51 -5.19
CA ARG A 434 15.17 5.92 -5.16
C ARG A 434 14.32 4.91 -4.38
N HIS A 435 13.18 5.36 -3.87
CA HIS A 435 12.43 4.69 -2.81
C HIS A 435 11.15 3.97 -3.27
N LEU A 436 10.82 3.91 -4.56
CA LEU A 436 9.56 3.34 -5.02
C LEU A 436 9.73 2.39 -6.22
N THR A 437 9.28 1.16 -6.04
CA THR A 437 9.22 0.08 -7.07
C THR A 437 7.90 -0.68 -7.01
N ARG A 438 6.85 -0.08 -6.42
CA ARG A 438 5.55 -0.73 -6.27
C ARG A 438 4.98 -1.17 -7.63
N PRO A 439 4.30 -2.33 -7.71
CA PRO A 439 3.63 -2.80 -8.92
C PRO A 439 2.66 -1.77 -9.53
N GLY A 440 2.40 -1.89 -10.83
CA GLY A 440 1.44 -1.03 -11.54
C GLY A 440 1.95 0.36 -11.93
N ARG A 441 3.26 0.64 -11.78
CA ARG A 441 3.86 1.95 -12.12
C ARG A 441 4.76 1.95 -13.35
N HIS A 442 5.08 0.77 -13.86
CA HIS A 442 5.98 0.59 -14.99
C HIS A 442 5.35 -0.31 -16.05
N PRO A 443 5.76 -0.15 -17.33
CA PRO A 443 5.34 -1.06 -18.40
C PRO A 443 5.73 -2.51 -18.08
N ASN A 444 7.00 -2.74 -17.70
CA ASN A 444 7.48 -4.07 -17.33
C ASN A 444 6.84 -4.56 -16.01
N PRO A 445 6.59 -5.87 -15.88
CA PRO A 445 6.14 -6.48 -14.63
C PRO A 445 7.04 -6.14 -13.43
N GLY A 446 6.44 -5.78 -12.29
CA GLY A 446 7.11 -5.40 -11.05
C GLY A 446 7.18 -6.50 -9.98
N LEU A 447 6.93 -7.76 -10.34
CA LEU A 447 6.81 -8.87 -9.39
C LEU A 447 7.89 -9.93 -9.58
N LEU A 448 8.47 -10.39 -8.48
CA LEU A 448 9.65 -11.25 -8.41
C LEU A 448 9.48 -12.55 -9.20
N ALA A 449 8.37 -13.25 -8.99
CA ALA A 449 8.11 -14.51 -9.69
C ALA A 449 8.01 -14.34 -11.21
N ALA A 450 7.58 -13.18 -11.72
CA ALA A 450 7.57 -12.93 -13.15
C ALA A 450 9.00 -12.89 -13.72
N TRP A 451 9.95 -12.25 -13.03
CA TRP A 451 11.35 -12.18 -13.47
C TRP A 451 12.04 -13.55 -13.38
N HIS A 452 11.68 -14.35 -12.38
CA HIS A 452 12.18 -15.72 -12.28
C HIS A 452 11.61 -16.61 -13.40
N ALA A 453 10.34 -16.45 -13.75
CA ALA A 453 9.66 -17.21 -14.78
C ALA A 453 10.03 -16.77 -16.21
N ASP A 454 10.43 -15.52 -16.42
CA ASP A 454 10.85 -15.00 -17.72
C ASP A 454 12.13 -14.15 -17.59
N PRO A 455 13.31 -14.74 -17.85
CA PRO A 455 14.60 -14.05 -17.81
C PRO A 455 14.76 -12.91 -18.82
N SER A 456 13.86 -12.77 -19.79
CA SER A 456 13.88 -11.63 -20.73
C SER A 456 13.34 -10.34 -20.10
N LEU A 457 12.57 -10.46 -19.00
CA LEU A 457 12.04 -9.31 -18.28
C LEU A 457 13.15 -8.63 -17.50
N THR A 458 13.23 -7.31 -17.66
CA THR A 458 14.11 -6.46 -16.85
C THR A 458 13.30 -5.88 -15.68
N PRO A 459 13.76 -6.05 -14.43
CA PRO A 459 13.14 -5.41 -13.27
C PRO A 459 12.98 -3.90 -13.48
N PRO A 460 11.84 -3.31 -13.10
CA PRO A 460 11.64 -1.87 -13.25
C PRO A 460 12.60 -1.10 -12.34
N PRO A 461 13.13 0.05 -12.81
CA PRO A 461 13.98 0.89 -11.98
C PRO A 461 13.18 1.51 -10.84
N ALA A 462 13.85 1.78 -9.72
CA ALA A 462 13.25 2.56 -8.65
C ALA A 462 13.03 4.02 -9.08
N ILE A 463 11.89 4.58 -8.69
CA ILE A 463 11.51 5.98 -8.92
C ILE A 463 11.25 6.66 -7.57
N ASP A 464 11.16 7.99 -7.57
CA ASP A 464 10.64 8.78 -6.46
C ASP A 464 9.36 9.47 -6.89
N MET A 465 8.46 9.70 -5.93
CA MET A 465 7.29 10.54 -6.20
C MET A 465 7.74 12.01 -6.32
N PRO A 466 7.00 12.85 -7.05
CA PRO A 466 7.22 14.29 -7.00
C PRO A 466 7.20 14.81 -5.56
N VAL A 467 7.98 15.86 -5.26
CA VAL A 467 8.03 16.51 -3.93
C VAL A 467 6.63 16.83 -3.40
N ALA A 468 5.76 17.37 -4.26
CA ALA A 468 4.36 17.70 -3.93
C ALA A 468 3.51 16.49 -3.49
N MET A 469 3.94 15.27 -3.82
CA MET A 469 3.30 14.00 -3.46
C MET A 469 4.09 13.24 -2.38
N GLY A 470 4.97 13.94 -1.66
CA GLY A 470 5.72 13.41 -0.51
C GLY A 470 7.14 12.92 -0.82
N GLY A 471 7.62 13.07 -2.06
CA GLY A 471 9.01 12.77 -2.43
C GLY A 471 9.42 11.30 -2.30
N GLY A 472 10.72 11.07 -2.12
CA GLY A 472 11.29 9.75 -1.85
C GLY A 472 12.56 9.82 -1.02
N GLY A 473 13.74 9.70 -1.64
CA GLY A 473 15.03 9.80 -0.96
C GLY A 473 15.29 11.17 -0.34
N HIS A 474 14.82 12.22 -1.01
CA HIS A 474 14.92 13.60 -0.54
C HIS A 474 13.83 14.03 0.46
N ARG A 475 12.96 13.12 0.92
CA ARG A 475 11.82 13.51 1.76
C ARG A 475 12.31 14.21 3.04
N ASN A 476 11.74 15.39 3.33
CA ASN A 476 12.12 16.24 4.46
C ASN A 476 13.60 16.66 4.51
N ALA A 477 14.30 16.64 3.37
CA ALA A 477 15.67 17.14 3.28
C ALA A 477 15.75 18.67 3.36
N VAL A 478 14.80 19.38 2.73
CA VAL A 478 14.75 20.84 2.87
C VAL A 478 14.32 21.17 4.31
N PRO A 479 15.15 21.86 5.11
CA PRO A 479 14.85 22.16 6.50
C PRO A 479 13.57 23.02 6.63
N TYR A 480 12.88 22.89 7.77
CA TYR A 480 11.77 23.79 8.11
C TYR A 480 12.23 25.13 8.70
N TYR A 481 13.54 25.33 8.83
CA TYR A 481 14.16 26.55 9.34
C TYR A 481 14.51 27.48 8.18
N ASP A 482 14.38 28.78 8.40
CA ASP A 482 14.80 29.79 7.42
C ASP A 482 16.29 30.07 7.60
N PHE A 483 17.10 29.48 6.74
CA PHE A 483 18.54 29.69 6.71
C PHE A 483 18.92 30.71 5.63
N GLN A 484 19.74 31.70 6.01
CA GLN A 484 20.15 32.76 5.09
C GLN A 484 20.90 32.23 3.86
N ASN A 485 21.60 31.11 4.01
CA ASN A 485 22.39 30.49 2.96
C ASN A 485 22.30 28.96 3.07
N GLU A 486 21.38 28.38 2.30
CA GLU A 486 21.18 26.94 2.22
C GLU A 486 21.43 26.36 0.83
N ARG A 487 21.93 25.13 0.80
CA ARG A 487 21.96 24.28 -0.39
C ARG A 487 21.60 22.85 0.01
N VAL A 488 20.65 22.27 -0.70
CA VAL A 488 20.24 20.88 -0.51
C VAL A 488 20.23 20.17 -1.85
N ILE A 489 21.05 19.13 -2.00
CA ILE A 489 21.15 18.33 -3.23
C ILE A 489 20.90 16.85 -2.91
N ASN A 490 20.01 16.23 -3.67
CA ASN A 490 19.81 14.78 -3.66
C ASN A 490 20.49 14.16 -4.88
N HIS A 491 21.48 13.32 -4.63
CA HIS A 491 22.19 12.52 -5.61
C HIS A 491 21.54 11.13 -5.70
N ALA A 492 20.58 10.99 -6.62
CA ALA A 492 19.86 9.72 -6.80
C ALA A 492 20.77 8.67 -7.43
N VAL A 493 21.23 7.71 -6.62
CA VAL A 493 22.14 6.64 -7.03
C VAL A 493 21.43 5.65 -7.94
N GLN A 494 21.95 5.49 -9.16
CA GLN A 494 21.30 4.71 -10.22
C GLN A 494 21.42 3.18 -10.00
N PRO A 495 22.61 2.60 -9.75
CA PRO A 495 22.71 1.16 -9.57
C PRO A 495 22.00 0.75 -8.28
N THR A 496 21.07 -0.20 -8.40
CA THR A 496 20.32 -0.74 -7.26
C THR A 496 20.75 -2.19 -7.05
N PRO A 497 21.78 -2.45 -6.22
CA PRO A 497 22.32 -3.81 -6.04
C PRO A 497 21.33 -4.75 -5.34
N LEU A 498 20.44 -4.20 -4.52
CA LEU A 498 19.32 -4.90 -3.90
C LEU A 498 18.00 -4.34 -4.44
N ARG A 499 16.93 -5.15 -4.42
CA ARG A 499 15.58 -4.61 -4.64
C ARG A 499 15.27 -3.61 -3.53
N VAL A 500 14.80 -2.42 -3.89
CA VAL A 500 14.40 -1.41 -2.92
C VAL A 500 12.97 -0.98 -3.13
N SER A 501 12.30 -0.52 -2.08
CA SER A 501 11.01 0.13 -2.17
C SER A 501 10.69 0.93 -0.91
N THR A 502 9.43 1.38 -0.80
CA THR A 502 9.02 2.28 0.27
C THR A 502 9.11 1.55 1.61
N LEU A 503 9.92 2.07 2.54
CA LEU A 503 9.86 1.75 3.97
C LEU A 503 9.33 2.98 4.71
N ARG A 504 8.69 2.79 5.86
CA ARG A 504 8.08 3.86 6.67
C ARG A 504 9.05 5.04 6.83
N ALA A 505 8.55 6.25 6.57
CA ALA A 505 9.28 7.52 6.50
C ALA A 505 10.13 7.79 5.23
N LEU A 506 10.34 6.81 4.33
CA LEU A 506 11.17 6.97 3.12
C LEU A 506 12.56 7.53 3.48
N GLY A 507 13.04 8.56 2.77
CA GLY A 507 14.30 9.23 3.06
C GLY A 507 14.29 10.07 4.34
N ALA A 508 13.11 10.50 4.82
CA ALA A 508 13.01 11.37 6.00
C ALA A 508 13.61 10.74 7.27
N HIS A 509 13.72 9.42 7.32
CA HIS A 509 14.37 8.72 8.43
C HIS A 509 15.83 9.17 8.62
N LEU A 510 16.62 9.28 7.53
CA LEU A 510 18.01 9.72 7.63
C LEU A 510 18.11 11.25 7.57
N ASN A 511 17.34 11.89 6.69
CA ASN A 511 17.45 13.34 6.47
C ASN A 511 17.07 14.17 7.71
N VAL A 512 16.15 13.68 8.56
CA VAL A 512 15.78 14.35 9.82
C VAL A 512 16.72 13.97 10.97
N PHE A 513 17.40 12.83 10.87
CA PHE A 513 18.36 12.39 11.88
C PHE A 513 19.72 13.07 11.74
N ALA A 514 20.16 13.27 10.50
CA ALA A 514 21.29 14.11 10.15
C ALA A 514 21.01 15.56 10.58
#